data_AF-X1TSX1-F1
#
_entry.id   AF-X1TSX1-F1
#
_cell.length_a   1.000
_cell.length_b   1.000
_cell.length_c   1.000
_cell.angle_alpha   90.00
_cell.angle_beta   90.00
_cell.angle_gamma   90.00
#
_symmetry.space_group_name_H-M   'P 1'
#
loop_
_entity.id
_entity.type
_entity.pdbx_description
1 polymer ?
#
loop_
_entity_poly.entity_id
_entity_poly.type
_entity_poly.pdbx_seq_one_letter_code
_entity_poly.pdbx_strand_id
1 'polypeptide(L)' 'DYEIIKVTDINEIMKFGVMMTPALAVENEVKSVGKVLSTEEIKKIIS' A
#
# COMPACT_ATOMS: atom_id res chain seq x y z
N ASP A 1 10.07 -15.95 -1.22
CA ASP A 1 8.81 -15.75 -1.96
C ASP A 1 8.19 -14.42 -1.58
N TYR A 2 7.47 -13.77 -2.49
CA TYR A 2 6.73 -12.54 -2.20
C TYR A 2 5.28 -12.72 -2.66
N GLU A 3 4.35 -12.11 -1.95
CA GLU A 3 2.93 -12.16 -2.28
C GLU A 3 2.45 -10.74 -2.61
N ILE A 4 1.86 -10.58 -3.78
CA ILE A 4 1.24 -9.31 -4.19
C ILE A 4 -0.26 -9.52 -4.24
N ILE A 5 -0.96 -8.81 -3.36
CA ILE A 5 -2.41 -8.86 -3.28
C ILE A 5 -2.95 -7.51 -3.76
N LYS A 6 -3.76 -7.56 -4.81
CA LYS A 6 -4.50 -6.38 -5.27
C LYS A 6 -5.78 -6.25 -4.47
N VAL A 7 -5.83 -5.28 -3.57
CA VAL A 7 -7.03 -4.96 -2.80
C VAL A 7 -7.86 -3.93 -3.57
N THR A 8 -9.09 -4.29 -3.92
CA THR A 8 -10.07 -3.37 -4.53
C THR A 8 -11.31 -3.17 -3.67
N ASP A 9 -11.49 -3.99 -2.63
CA ASP A 9 -12.62 -3.88 -1.71
C ASP A 9 -12.40 -2.69 -0.76
N ILE A 10 -13.38 -1.78 -0.73
CA ILE A 10 -13.30 -0.56 0.08
C ILE A 10 -13.29 -0.87 1.59
N ASN A 11 -13.96 -1.93 2.03
CA ASN A 11 -13.97 -2.34 3.43
C ASN A 11 -12.60 -2.85 3.85
N GLU A 12 -11.91 -3.59 2.99
CA GLU A 12 -10.53 -4.02 3.25
C GLU A 12 -9.59 -2.82 3.31
N ILE A 13 -9.69 -1.88 2.36
CA ILE A 13 -8.89 -0.64 2.36
C ILE A 13 -9.09 0.14 3.68
N MET A 14 -10.34 0.30 4.13
CA MET A 14 -10.65 0.97 5.39
C MET A 14 -10.13 0.23 6.63
N LYS A 15 -10.12 -1.12 6.62
CA LYS A 15 -9.53 -1.91 7.73
C LYS A 15 -8.04 -1.65 7.90
N PHE A 16 -7.33 -1.33 6.82
CA PHE A 16 -5.93 -0.90 6.88
C PHE A 16 -5.77 0.57 7.33
N GLY A 17 -6.86 1.28 7.67
CA GLY A 17 -6.81 2.68 8.06
C GLY A 17 -6.55 3.63 6.88
N VAL A 18 -6.67 3.16 5.64
CA VAL A 18 -6.47 3.96 4.43
C VAL A 18 -7.75 4.72 4.10
N MET A 19 -7.73 6.03 4.33
CA MET A 19 -8.84 6.94 3.98
C MET A 19 -8.78 7.44 2.53
N MET A 20 -7.59 7.44 1.93
CA MET A 20 -7.36 7.96 0.58
C MET A 20 -6.44 7.03 -0.21
N THR A 21 -6.95 6.49 -1.32
CA THR A 21 -6.19 5.71 -2.29
C THR A 21 -5.57 6.65 -3.34
N PRO A 22 -4.40 6.34 -3.93
CA PRO A 22 -3.65 5.08 -3.84
C PRO A 22 -2.90 4.91 -2.52
N ALA A 23 -2.73 3.65 -2.09
CA ALA A 23 -1.97 3.31 -0.88
C ALA A 23 -1.11 2.06 -1.11
N LEU A 24 -0.02 1.95 -0.35
CA LEU A 24 0.88 0.80 -0.35
C LEU A 24 1.08 0.32 1.08
N ALA A 25 0.82 -0.97 1.30
CA ALA A 25 1.11 -1.66 2.55
C ALA A 25 2.14 -2.76 2.30
N VAL A 26 3.07 -2.91 3.24
CA VAL A 26 4.13 -3.92 3.22
C VAL A 26 4.18 -4.53 4.62
N GLU A 27 4.20 -5.87 4.72
CA GLU A 27 4.20 -6.57 6.02
C GLU A 27 3.03 -6.16 6.95
N ASN A 28 1.83 -5.96 6.37
CA ASN A 28 0.62 -5.46 7.05
C ASN A 28 0.72 -4.03 7.63
N GLU A 29 1.80 -3.31 7.33
CA GLU A 29 1.96 -1.92 7.73
C GLU A 29 1.77 -0.99 6.53
N VAL A 30 0.95 0.04 6.69
CA VAL A 30 0.73 1.04 5.63
C VAL A 30 1.93 1.97 5.55
N LYS A 31 2.63 1.94 4.40
CA LYS A 31 3.84 2.74 4.16
C LYS A 31 3.56 4.03 3.39
N SER A 32 2.44 4.08 2.65
CA SER A 32 2.02 5.29 1.92
C SER A 32 0.52 5.33 1.73
N VAL A 33 -0.06 6.53 1.80
CA VAL A 33 -1.47 6.81 1.52
C VAL A 33 -1.59 8.08 0.70
N GLY A 34 -2.58 8.13 -0.20
CA GLY A 34 -2.93 9.33 -0.95
C GLY A 34 -1.88 9.82 -1.94
N LYS A 35 -0.83 9.05 -2.20
CA LYS A 35 0.27 9.41 -3.10
C LYS A 35 0.55 8.29 -4.09
N VAL A 36 0.67 8.66 -5.35
CA VAL A 36 1.24 7.78 -6.38
C VAL A 36 2.75 7.77 -6.17
N LEU A 37 3.28 6.64 -5.70
CA LEU A 37 4.72 6.45 -5.54
C LEU A 37 5.39 6.20 -6.88
N SER A 38 6.56 6.80 -7.08
CA SER A 38 7.47 6.44 -8.17
C SER A 38 8.18 5.11 -7.88
N THR A 39 8.72 4.49 -8.92
CA THR A 39 9.47 3.22 -8.79
C THR A 39 10.67 3.33 -7.86
N GLU A 40 11.33 4.49 -7.78
CA GLU A 40 12.44 4.74 -6.86
C GLU A 40 12.00 4.81 -5.40
N GLU A 41 10.85 5.43 -5.13
CA GLU A 41 10.30 5.54 -3.78
C GLU A 41 9.84 4.17 -3.27
N ILE A 42 9.21 3.37 -4.14
CA ILE A 42 8.79 2.00 -3.80
C ILE A 42 10.01 1.16 -3.43
N LYS A 43 11.11 1.24 -4.19
CA LYS A 43 12.35 0.52 -3.86
C LYS A 43 12.87 0.86 -2.46
N LYS A 44 12.84 2.14 -2.06
CA LYS A 44 13.29 2.55 -0.71
C LYS A 44 12.42 2.01 0.43
N ILE A 45 11.17 1.64 0.14
CA ILE A 45 10.22 1.11 1.13
C ILE A 45 10.35 -0.40 1.29
N ILE A 46 10.69 -1.11 0.20
CA ILE A 46 10.73 -2.58 0.14
C ILE A 46 12.16 -3.14 0.30
N SER A 47 13.21 -2.33 0.02
CA SER A 47 14.62 -2.69 0.28
C SER A 47 14.97 -2.65 1.76
#